data_AF-A0A821K3T4-F1
#
_entry.id   AF-A0A821K3T4-F1
#
_cell.length_a   1.000
_cell.length_b   1.000
_cell.length_c   1.000
_cell.angle_alpha   90.00
_cell.angle_beta   90.00
_cell.angle_gamma   90.00
#
_symmetry.space_group_name_H-M   'P 1'
#
loop_
_entity.id
_entity.type
_entity.pdbx_description
1 polymer ?
#
loop_
_entity_poly.entity_id
_entity_poly.type
_entity_poly.pdbx_seq_one_letter_code
_entity_poly.pdbx_strand_id
1 'polypeptide(L)'
;KRIYIYATRAIQTQDQTNLNRYALVKAGLELFAQHSTLFTEYLYEDYPEILRCIRAWNAHDNYDVKKVAQRAYDTFLLGVANALKETNIKTPEERRRAVQVFQYFIKEFRDKIDTPELEIRDLAMGIRGYGIFANVRLFY
;
A
#
# COMPACT_ATOMS: atom_id res chain seq x y z
N LYS A 1 7.40 -11.81 -10.70
CA LYS A 1 6.44 -11.28 -11.71
C LYS A 1 5.08 -11.98 -11.80
N ARG A 2 4.96 -13.27 -12.19
CA ARG A 2 3.62 -13.91 -12.42
C ARG A 2 2.73 -13.93 -11.17
N ILE A 3 3.29 -14.26 -10.01
CA ILE A 3 2.56 -14.29 -8.72
C ILE A 3 1.99 -12.91 -8.39
N TYR A 4 2.79 -11.86 -8.57
CA TYR A 4 2.37 -10.47 -8.38
C TYR A 4 1.17 -10.13 -9.27
N ILE A 5 1.22 -10.45 -10.56
CA ILE A 5 0.11 -10.21 -11.50
C ILE A 5 -1.17 -10.91 -11.04
N TYR A 6 -1.09 -12.16 -10.57
CA TYR A 6 -2.26 -12.88 -10.06
C TYR A 6 -2.80 -12.26 -8.76
N ALA A 7 -1.92 -11.86 -7.83
CA ALA A 7 -2.32 -11.19 -6.60
C ALA A 7 -3.01 -9.84 -6.89
N THR A 8 -2.45 -9.04 -7.79
CA THR A 8 -3.04 -7.76 -8.23
C THR A 8 -4.41 -7.98 -8.86
N ARG A 9 -4.55 -8.95 -9.78
CA ARG A 9 -5.84 -9.28 -10.39
C ARG A 9 -6.88 -9.74 -9.37
N ALA A 10 -6.47 -10.52 -8.36
CA ALA A 10 -7.37 -10.97 -7.31
C ALA A 10 -7.97 -9.78 -6.54
N ILE A 11 -7.15 -8.79 -6.15
CA ILE A 11 -7.60 -7.62 -5.40
C ILE A 11 -8.28 -6.54 -6.27
N GLN A 12 -8.11 -6.58 -7.59
CA GLN A 12 -8.79 -5.66 -8.53
C GLN A 12 -10.24 -6.04 -8.83
N THR A 13 -10.71 -7.21 -8.38
CA THR A 13 -12.06 -7.69 -8.65
C THR A 13 -13.10 -6.71 -8.09
N GLN A 14 -13.90 -6.07 -8.94
CA GLN A 14 -14.83 -4.99 -8.57
C GLN A 14 -16.20 -5.47 -8.04
N ASP A 15 -16.52 -6.77 -8.16
CA ASP A 15 -17.81 -7.31 -7.71
C ASP A 15 -17.75 -7.69 -6.22
N GLN A 16 -18.35 -6.83 -5.41
CA GLN A 16 -18.32 -6.88 -3.95
C GLN A 16 -19.47 -7.69 -3.34
N THR A 17 -20.27 -8.39 -4.15
CA THR A 17 -21.52 -9.03 -3.69
C THR A 17 -21.44 -10.55 -3.54
N ASN A 18 -20.36 -11.18 -4.02
CA ASN A 18 -20.25 -12.65 -4.09
C ASN A 18 -19.25 -13.23 -3.07
N LEU A 19 -19.75 -14.09 -2.17
CA LEU A 19 -18.96 -14.73 -1.11
C LEU A 19 -17.74 -15.53 -1.62
N ASN A 20 -17.85 -16.21 -2.78
CA ASN A 20 -16.72 -16.93 -3.37
C ASN A 20 -15.60 -15.99 -3.83
N ARG A 21 -15.92 -14.72 -4.13
CA ARG A 21 -14.93 -13.71 -4.52
C ARG A 21 -14.18 -13.16 -3.30
N TYR A 22 -14.77 -13.16 -2.09
CA TYR A 22 -14.01 -12.81 -0.89
C TYR A 22 -12.89 -13.79 -0.58
N ALA A 23 -13.05 -15.09 -0.87
CA ALA A 23 -11.96 -16.05 -0.71
C ALA A 23 -10.78 -15.71 -1.63
N LEU A 24 -11.07 -15.38 -2.90
CA LEU A 24 -10.06 -14.96 -3.87
C LEU A 24 -9.36 -13.65 -3.44
N VAL A 25 -10.13 -12.64 -3.05
CA VAL A 25 -9.61 -11.35 -2.59
C VAL A 25 -8.78 -11.51 -1.32
N LYS A 26 -9.25 -12.28 -0.34
CA LYS A 26 -8.51 -12.58 0.89
C LYS A 26 -7.17 -13.24 0.56
N ALA A 27 -7.14 -14.22 -0.34
CA ALA A 27 -5.89 -14.87 -0.76
C ALA A 27 -4.91 -13.87 -1.41
N GLY A 28 -5.42 -12.97 -2.27
CA GLY A 28 -4.61 -11.90 -2.87
C GLY A 28 -4.05 -10.93 -1.83
N LEU A 29 -4.89 -10.46 -0.90
CA LEU A 29 -4.47 -9.57 0.18
C LEU A 29 -3.51 -10.25 1.16
N GLU A 30 -3.69 -11.55 1.46
CA GLU A 30 -2.79 -12.29 2.34
C GLU A 30 -1.40 -12.46 1.71
N LEU A 31 -1.31 -12.64 0.39
CA LEU A 31 -0.03 -12.63 -0.33
C LEU A 31 0.70 -11.29 -0.16
N PHE A 32 0.00 -10.17 -0.26
CA PHE A 32 0.58 -8.86 0.02
C PHE A 32 0.97 -8.74 1.51
N ALA A 33 0.10 -9.17 2.42
CA ALA A 33 0.33 -9.10 3.86
C ALA A 33 1.53 -9.92 4.34
N GLN A 34 1.83 -11.05 3.70
CA GLN A 34 2.91 -11.96 4.12
C GLN A 34 4.20 -11.75 3.33
N HIS A 35 4.11 -11.28 2.08
CA HIS A 35 5.22 -11.34 1.12
C HIS A 35 5.43 -10.04 0.34
N SER A 36 4.99 -8.88 0.85
CA SER A 36 5.16 -7.60 0.15
C SER A 36 6.61 -7.31 -0.26
N THR A 37 7.59 -7.76 0.54
CA THR A 37 9.04 -7.61 0.26
C THR A 37 9.52 -8.38 -0.97
N LEU A 38 8.81 -9.42 -1.40
CA LEU A 38 9.10 -10.13 -2.66
C LEU A 38 8.64 -9.35 -3.89
N PHE A 39 7.83 -8.30 -3.68
CA PHE A 39 7.21 -7.51 -4.74
C PHE A 39 7.67 -6.05 -4.76
N THR A 40 8.67 -5.69 -3.95
CA THR A 40 9.19 -4.32 -3.75
C THR A 40 9.36 -3.52 -5.05
N GLU A 41 9.99 -4.11 -6.07
CA GLU A 41 10.18 -3.46 -7.38
C GLU A 41 8.83 -3.15 -8.06
N TYR A 42 7.91 -4.12 -8.12
CA TYR A 42 6.61 -3.94 -8.76
C TYR A 42 5.67 -3.02 -7.96
N LEU A 43 5.74 -3.09 -6.63
CA LEU A 43 4.98 -2.21 -5.74
C LEU A 43 5.38 -0.75 -5.92
N TYR A 44 6.65 -0.48 -6.23
CA TYR A 44 7.15 0.85 -6.54
C TYR A 44 6.67 1.38 -7.90
N GLU A 45 6.39 0.49 -8.87
CA GLU A 45 5.87 0.89 -10.18
C GLU A 45 4.37 1.18 -10.15
N ASP A 46 3.59 0.28 -9.55
CA ASP A 46 2.12 0.32 -9.59
C ASP A 46 1.49 0.86 -8.29
N TYR A 47 2.28 1.57 -7.47
CA TYR A 47 1.89 1.98 -6.11
C TYR A 47 0.50 2.66 -6.01
N PRO A 48 0.06 3.56 -6.91
CA PRO A 48 -1.23 4.24 -6.74
C PRO A 48 -2.40 3.26 -6.88
N GLU A 49 -2.29 2.34 -7.85
CA GLU A 49 -3.38 1.41 -8.20
C GLU A 49 -3.52 0.31 -7.14
N ILE A 50 -2.38 -0.21 -6.64
CA ILE A 50 -2.39 -1.19 -5.55
C ILE A 50 -2.92 -0.57 -4.26
N LEU A 51 -2.46 0.64 -3.91
CA LEU A 51 -2.95 1.36 -2.74
C LEU A 51 -4.46 1.60 -2.82
N ARG A 52 -4.96 2.02 -3.99
CA ARG A 52 -6.40 2.22 -4.24
C ARG A 52 -7.20 0.95 -3.97
N CYS A 53 -6.74 -0.20 -4.46
CA CYS A 53 -7.40 -1.49 -4.26
C CYS A 53 -7.40 -1.90 -2.78
N ILE A 54 -6.25 -1.83 -2.10
CA ILE A 54 -6.14 -2.17 -0.67
C ILE A 54 -7.04 -1.25 0.19
N ARG A 55 -7.09 0.06 -0.12
CA ARG A 55 -7.96 1.01 0.57
C ARG A 55 -9.44 0.67 0.40
N ALA A 56 -9.87 0.30 -0.80
CA ALA A 56 -11.24 -0.11 -1.06
C ALA A 56 -11.63 -1.32 -0.21
N TRP A 57 -10.76 -2.32 -0.10
CA TRP A 57 -11.01 -3.49 0.76
C TRP A 57 -10.89 -3.21 2.25
N ASN A 58 -10.08 -2.23 2.67
CA ASN A 58 -10.00 -1.79 4.06
C ASN A 58 -11.26 -1.02 4.49
N ALA A 59 -11.93 -0.34 3.56
CA ALA A 59 -13.19 0.35 3.79
C ALA A 59 -14.43 -0.57 3.71
N HIS A 60 -14.25 -1.85 3.38
CA HIS A 60 -15.36 -2.78 3.19
C HIS A 60 -16.00 -3.21 4.53
N ASP A 61 -17.31 -3.47 4.51
CA ASP A 61 -18.09 -3.94 5.67
C ASP A 61 -17.70 -5.33 6.19
N ASN A 62 -17.06 -6.16 5.37
CA ASN A 62 -16.67 -7.51 5.79
C ASN A 62 -15.45 -7.43 6.72
N TYR A 63 -15.67 -7.70 8.00
CA TYR A 63 -14.65 -7.59 9.04
C TYR A 63 -13.37 -8.39 8.73
N ASP A 64 -13.50 -9.61 8.22
CA ASP A 64 -12.34 -10.44 7.92
C ASP A 64 -11.51 -9.85 6.77
N VAL A 65 -12.17 -9.42 5.70
CA VAL A 65 -11.49 -8.79 4.54
C VAL A 65 -10.79 -7.52 4.99
N LYS A 66 -11.46 -6.68 5.78
CA LYS A 66 -10.91 -5.46 6.36
C LYS A 66 -9.66 -5.73 7.20
N LYS A 67 -9.67 -6.79 8.03
CA LYS A 67 -8.51 -7.20 8.84
C LYS A 67 -7.32 -7.63 7.98
N VAL A 68 -7.54 -8.41 6.92
CA VAL A 68 -6.45 -8.79 6.00
C VAL A 68 -5.96 -7.57 5.20
N ALA A 69 -6.88 -6.71 4.73
CA ALA A 69 -6.55 -5.49 4.00
C ALA A 69 -5.71 -4.52 4.85
N GLN A 70 -5.96 -4.43 6.15
CA GLN A 70 -5.11 -3.62 7.05
C GLN A 70 -3.68 -4.15 7.11
N ARG A 71 -3.50 -5.47 7.28
CA ARG A 71 -2.15 -6.07 7.26
C ARG A 71 -1.46 -5.90 5.91
N ALA A 72 -2.22 -6.06 4.82
CA ALA A 72 -1.74 -5.82 3.46
C ALA A 72 -1.32 -4.35 3.25
N TYR A 73 -2.07 -3.40 3.82
CA TYR A 73 -1.73 -1.98 3.78
C TYR A 73 -0.40 -1.68 4.50
N ASP A 74 -0.24 -2.16 5.73
CA ASP A 74 0.97 -1.88 6.53
C ASP A 74 2.22 -2.49 5.87
N THR A 75 2.12 -3.71 5.36
CA THR A 75 3.22 -4.39 4.65
C THR A 75 3.49 -3.82 3.26
N PHE A 76 2.47 -3.33 2.56
CA PHE A 76 2.62 -2.58 1.31
C PHE A 76 3.44 -1.30 1.54
N LEU A 77 3.07 -0.51 2.55
CA LEU A 77 3.81 0.71 2.89
C LEU A 77 5.27 0.42 3.24
N LEU A 78 5.52 -0.66 4.00
CA LEU A 78 6.88 -1.10 4.30
C LEU A 78 7.65 -1.50 3.03
N GLY A 79 7.00 -2.22 2.11
CA GLY A 79 7.58 -2.61 0.84
C GLY A 79 7.99 -1.39 0.00
N VAL A 80 7.11 -0.40 -0.15
CA VAL A 80 7.43 0.83 -0.89
C VAL A 80 8.53 1.64 -0.19
N ALA A 81 8.49 1.75 1.14
CA ALA A 81 9.52 2.45 1.89
C ALA A 81 10.89 1.77 1.76
N ASN A 82 10.94 0.43 1.73
CA ASN A 82 12.18 -0.30 1.48
C ASN A 82 12.65 -0.12 0.04
N ALA A 83 11.75 -0.14 -0.95
CA ALA A 83 12.08 0.17 -2.34
C ALA A 83 12.78 1.53 -2.44
N LEU A 84 12.22 2.55 -1.78
CA LEU A 84 12.78 3.91 -1.76
C LEU A 84 14.16 3.98 -1.07
N LYS A 85 14.40 3.19 -0.02
CA LYS A 85 15.70 3.12 0.66
C LYS A 85 16.76 2.38 -0.15
N GLU A 86 16.36 1.30 -0.83
CA GLU A 86 17.24 0.45 -1.62
C GLU A 86 17.47 1.00 -3.04
N THR A 87 16.71 2.03 -3.43
CA THR A 87 16.87 2.68 -4.74
C THR A 87 18.26 3.30 -4.82
N ASN A 88 19.11 2.71 -5.66
CA ASN A 88 20.43 3.24 -5.95
C ASN A 88 20.29 4.39 -6.95
N ILE A 89 20.05 5.59 -6.44
CA ILE A 89 19.84 6.81 -7.24
C ILE A 89 21.16 7.15 -7.96
N LYS A 90 21.21 6.90 -9.27
CA LYS A 90 22.36 7.19 -10.13
C LYS A 90 22.10 8.36 -11.07
N THR A 91 20.83 8.62 -11.38
CA THR A 91 20.40 9.66 -12.31
C THR A 91 19.49 10.70 -11.66
N PRO A 92 19.48 11.95 -12.17
CA PRO A 92 18.50 12.95 -11.75
C PRO A 92 17.04 12.49 -11.94
N GLU A 93 16.77 11.69 -12.97
CA GLU A 93 15.45 11.13 -13.28
C GLU A 93 14.97 10.18 -12.18
N GLU A 94 15.82 9.25 -11.74
CA GLU A 94 15.52 8.32 -10.64
C GLU A 94 15.27 9.07 -9.33
N ARG A 95 16.08 10.12 -9.06
CA ARG A 95 15.87 10.98 -7.90
C ARG A 95 14.51 11.66 -7.94
N ARG A 96 14.12 12.23 -9.09
CA ARG A 96 12.80 12.88 -9.26
C ARG A 96 11.67 11.88 -9.03
N ARG A 97 11.78 10.67 -9.59
CA ARG A 97 10.78 9.60 -9.38
C ARG A 97 10.67 9.21 -7.92
N ALA A 98 11.78 8.98 -7.23
CA ALA A 98 11.78 8.62 -5.81
C ALA A 98 11.15 9.72 -4.92
N VAL A 99 11.46 10.99 -5.20
CA VAL A 99 10.83 12.13 -4.52
C VAL A 99 9.33 12.19 -4.80
N GLN A 100 8.89 11.97 -6.04
CA GLN A 100 7.47 11.96 -6.40
C GLN A 100 6.69 10.88 -5.64
N VAL A 101 7.22 9.65 -5.61
CA VAL A 101 6.60 8.54 -4.86
C VAL A 101 6.54 8.87 -3.37
N PHE A 102 7.63 9.37 -2.79
CA PHE A 102 7.66 9.78 -1.39
C PHE A 102 6.62 10.86 -1.08
N GLN A 103 6.55 11.92 -1.90
CA GLN A 103 5.59 13.01 -1.72
C GLN A 103 4.15 12.55 -1.84
N TYR A 104 3.85 11.60 -2.74
CA TYR A 104 2.52 11.00 -2.85
C TYR A 104 2.09 10.39 -1.51
N PHE A 105 2.93 9.57 -0.89
CA PHE A 105 2.62 8.94 0.39
C PHE A 105 2.54 9.93 1.56
N ILE A 106 3.46 10.90 1.61
CA ILE A 106 3.39 11.94 2.64
C ILE A 106 2.08 12.73 2.55
N LYS A 107 1.61 13.04 1.34
CA LYS A 107 0.31 13.68 1.14
C LYS A 107 -0.83 12.78 1.62
N GLU A 108 -0.85 11.50 1.22
CA GLU A 108 -1.88 10.53 1.65
C GLU A 108 -1.96 10.42 3.18
N PHE A 109 -0.82 10.44 3.89
CA PHE A 109 -0.82 10.37 5.35
C PHE A 109 -1.25 11.68 6.00
N ARG A 110 -0.84 12.81 5.42
CA ARG A 110 -1.23 14.15 5.89
C ARG A 110 -2.73 14.33 5.78
N ASP A 111 -3.31 13.98 4.63
CA ASP A 111 -4.75 14.07 4.39
C ASP A 111 -5.53 13.25 5.45
N LYS A 112 -4.97 12.15 5.95
CA LYS A 112 -5.55 11.33 7.04
C LYS A 112 -5.38 11.91 8.44
N ILE A 113 -4.37 12.73 8.69
CA ILE A 113 -4.11 13.33 10.01
C ILE A 113 -4.82 14.68 10.14
N ASP A 114 -4.83 15.48 9.06
CA ASP A 114 -5.33 16.85 9.06
C ASP A 114 -6.85 16.93 8.85
N THR A 115 -7.55 15.81 8.62
CA THR A 115 -9.01 15.78 8.47
C THR A 115 -9.68 15.45 9.82
N PRO A 116 -10.28 16.44 10.51
CA PRO A 116 -10.78 16.30 11.88
C PRO A 116 -12.02 15.39 12.02
N GLU A 117 -12.72 15.09 10.93
CA GLU A 117 -13.91 14.22 10.93
C GLU A 117 -13.59 12.71 10.80
N LEU A 118 -12.32 12.33 10.66
CA LEU A 118 -11.94 10.95 10.41
C LEU A 118 -12.09 10.03 11.63
N GLU A 119 -12.46 8.77 11.37
CA GLU A 119 -12.42 7.70 12.38
C GLU A 119 -11.01 7.56 12.96
N ILE A 120 -10.89 7.27 14.27
CA ILE A 120 -9.62 6.99 14.98
C ILE A 120 -8.72 6.03 14.19
N ARG A 121 -9.31 5.11 13.43
CA ARG A 121 -8.63 4.18 12.53
C ARG A 121 -7.81 4.89 11.45
N ASP A 122 -8.38 5.87 10.75
CA ASP A 122 -7.69 6.58 9.66
C ASP A 122 -6.54 7.43 10.19
N LEU A 123 -6.73 8.08 11.34
CA LEU A 123 -5.67 8.78 12.05
C LEU A 123 -4.51 7.81 12.39
N ALA A 124 -4.83 6.63 12.94
CA ALA A 124 -3.83 5.61 13.23
C ALA A 124 -3.09 5.12 11.97
N MET A 125 -3.79 4.99 10.83
CA MET A 125 -3.16 4.65 9.54
C MET A 125 -2.20 5.75 9.07
N GLY A 126 -2.59 7.03 9.20
CA GLY A 126 -1.73 8.16 8.86
C GLY A 126 -0.46 8.20 9.72
N ILE A 127 -0.60 8.09 11.04
CA ILE A 127 0.55 8.07 11.97
C ILE A 127 1.49 6.90 11.68
N ARG A 128 0.95 5.68 11.48
CA ARG A 128 1.77 4.51 11.11
C ARG A 128 2.51 4.74 9.79
N GLY A 129 1.83 5.27 8.78
CA GLY A 129 2.43 5.56 7.48
C GLY A 129 3.61 6.54 7.58
N TYR A 130 3.42 7.63 8.33
CA TYR A 130 4.49 8.58 8.63
C TYR A 130 5.68 7.91 9.32
N GLY A 131 5.44 7.07 10.34
CA GLY A 131 6.51 6.37 11.06
C GLY A 131 7.33 5.43 10.15
N ILE A 132 6.68 4.73 9.22
CA ILE A 132 7.35 3.86 8.24
C ILE A 132 8.23 4.69 7.30
N PHE A 133 7.71 5.81 6.80
CA PHE A 133 8.38 6.64 5.79
C PHE A 133 9.41 7.62 6.37
N ALA A 134 9.37 7.93 7.67
CA ALA A 134 10.34 8.81 8.33
C ALA A 134 11.80 8.32 8.20
N ASN A 135 11.99 7.02 8.02
CA ASN A 135 13.30 6.40 7.85
C ASN A 135 13.82 6.41 6.41
N VAL A 136 13.07 6.96 5.45
CA VAL A 136 13.44 7.02 4.03
C VAL A 136 14.36 8.23 3.81
N ARG A 137 15.64 7.99 3.49
CA ARG A 137 16.63 9.04 3.24
C ARG A 137 16.71 9.37 1.76
N LEU A 138 15.87 10.31 1.29
CA LEU A 138 15.94 10.81 -0.10
C LEU A 138 16.65 12.17 -0.22
N PHE A 139 16.87 12.86 0.89
CA PHE A 139 17.35 14.25 0.94
C PHE A 139 18.81 14.41 1.41
N TYR A 140 19.52 13.31 1.62
CA TYR A 140 20.96 13.30 1.90
C TYR A 140 21.71 12.56 0.80
#